data_AF-A0A520NVP5-F1
#
_entry.id   AF-A0A520NVP5-F1
#
_cell.length_a   1.000
_cell.length_b   1.000
_cell.length_c   1.000
_cell.angle_alpha   90.00
_cell.angle_beta   90.00
_cell.angle_gamma   90.00
#
_symmetry.space_group_name_H-M   'P 1'
#
loop_
_entity.id
_entity.type
_entity.pdbx_description
1 polymer ?
#
loop_
_entity_poly.entity_id
_entity_poly.type
_entity_poly.pdbx_seq_one_letter_code
_entity_poly.pdbx_strand_id
1 'polypeptide(L)'
;MLRDGVAAADVTIETMGYAAEAVKSYAVFARLRDQDVIPAKVRFQVSIPSAVALTAGFFEMPERTTAEPIIEAALAREIDAIAAAIPHDQLAIQWDVCHEVVGADGGLPLHYGVIVAGTTKRVARHLGFVPAEI
;
A
#
# COMPACT_ATOMS: atom_id res chain seq x y z
N MET A 1 11.64 10.39 8.89
CA MET A 1 12.38 11.64 8.61
C MET A 1 13.43 11.39 7.55
N LEU A 2 13.55 12.32 6.59
CA LEU A 2 14.60 12.29 5.57
C LEU A 2 15.93 12.73 6.20
N ARG A 3 17.05 12.18 5.76
CA ARG A 3 18.37 12.60 6.26
C ARG A 3 18.75 13.94 5.64
N ASP A 4 19.29 14.84 6.45
CA ASP A 4 19.80 16.14 5.99
C ASP A 4 20.82 15.96 4.85
N GLY A 5 20.69 16.80 3.82
CA GLY A 5 21.58 16.80 2.66
C GLY A 5 21.35 15.67 1.65
N VAL A 6 20.38 14.77 1.87
CA VAL A 6 19.99 13.75 0.88
C VAL A 6 18.86 14.29 0.01
N ALA A 7 19.06 14.34 -1.30
CA ALA A 7 17.98 14.70 -2.21
C ALA A 7 16.94 13.58 -2.28
N ALA A 8 15.66 13.94 -2.24
CA ALA A 8 14.55 12.98 -2.31
C ALA A 8 14.61 12.06 -3.53
N ALA A 9 15.13 12.57 -4.66
CA ALA A 9 15.30 11.80 -5.89
C ALA A 9 16.33 10.66 -5.76
N ASP A 10 17.26 10.75 -4.80
CA ASP A 10 18.31 9.75 -4.57
C ASP A 10 17.90 8.72 -3.51
N VAL A 11 16.70 8.85 -2.91
CA VAL A 11 16.19 7.93 -1.90
C VAL A 11 15.41 6.81 -2.56
N THR A 12 15.88 5.57 -2.36
CA THR A 12 15.12 4.38 -2.72
C THR A 12 14.88 3.54 -1.47
N ILE A 13 13.61 3.19 -1.24
CA ILE A 13 13.24 2.18 -0.27
C ILE A 13 13.33 0.83 -0.98
N GLU A 14 14.31 0.01 -0.61
CA GLU A 14 14.55 -1.29 -1.26
C GLU A 14 13.39 -2.26 -1.04
N THR A 15 12.88 -2.34 0.19
CA THR A 15 11.69 -3.12 0.52
C THR A 15 10.94 -2.52 1.70
N MET A 16 9.62 -2.66 1.67
CA MET A 16 8.69 -2.38 2.77
C MET A 16 8.31 -3.65 3.55
N GLY A 17 8.62 -4.83 3.00
CA GLY A 17 8.34 -6.14 3.60
C GLY A 17 6.93 -6.70 3.33
N TYR A 18 6.05 -5.97 2.64
CA TYR A 18 4.69 -6.40 2.37
C TYR A 18 4.63 -7.65 1.47
N ALA A 19 5.41 -7.66 0.39
CA ALA A 19 5.49 -8.78 -0.54
C ALA A 19 6.03 -10.04 0.14
N ALA A 20 7.08 -9.89 0.96
CA ALA A 20 7.66 -11.01 1.68
C ALA A 20 6.64 -11.66 2.64
N GLU A 21 5.93 -10.86 3.44
CA GLU A 21 4.91 -11.39 4.34
C GLU A 21 3.65 -11.88 3.62
N ALA A 22 3.26 -11.26 2.50
CA ALA A 22 2.16 -11.73 1.66
C ALA A 22 2.43 -13.13 1.08
N VAL A 23 3.62 -13.35 0.51
CA VAL A 23 4.03 -14.65 -0.04
C VAL A 23 4.07 -15.73 1.03
N LYS A 24 4.67 -15.41 2.18
CA LYS A 24 4.75 -16.31 3.33
C LYS A 24 3.36 -16.68 3.88
N SER A 25 2.46 -15.70 3.98
CA SER A 25 1.09 -15.90 4.45
C SER A 25 0.24 -16.66 3.42
N TYR A 26 0.46 -16.40 2.14
CA TYR A 26 -0.21 -17.11 1.04
C TYR A 26 0.13 -18.60 1.03
N ALA A 27 1.37 -19.00 1.33
CA ALA A 27 1.72 -20.42 1.46
C ALA A 27 0.86 -21.15 2.51
N VAL A 28 0.51 -20.48 3.62
CA VAL A 28 -0.39 -21.04 4.63
C VAL A 28 -1.82 -21.12 4.09
N PHE A 29 -2.30 -20.05 3.44
CA PHE A 29 -3.63 -20.00 2.82
C PHE A 29 -3.81 -21.11 1.76
N ALA A 30 -2.84 -21.27 0.86
CA ALA A 30 -2.85 -22.27 -0.20
C ALA A 30 -2.92 -23.68 0.39
N ARG A 31 -2.11 -23.99 1.41
CA ARG A 31 -2.18 -25.28 2.11
C ARG A 31 -3.55 -25.54 2.73
N LEU A 32 -4.15 -24.52 3.37
CA LEU A 32 -5.49 -24.66 3.97
C LEU A 32 -6.58 -24.83 2.91
N ARG A 33 -6.40 -24.25 1.73
CA ARG A 33 -7.27 -24.47 0.57
C ARG A 33 -7.14 -25.89 0.02
N ASP A 34 -5.92 -26.40 -0.12
CA ASP A 34 -5.66 -27.77 -0.59
C ASP A 34 -6.20 -28.85 0.37
N GLN A 35 -6.43 -28.48 1.62
CA GLN A 35 -7.04 -29.32 2.67
C GLN A 35 -8.57 -29.13 2.78
N ASP A 36 -9.18 -28.37 1.87
CA ASP A 36 -10.60 -28.01 1.88
C ASP A 36 -11.08 -27.26 3.13
N VAL A 37 -10.16 -26.75 3.97
CA VAL A 37 -10.49 -25.90 5.13
C VAL A 37 -10.96 -24.52 4.67
N ILE A 38 -10.31 -23.99 3.64
CA ILE A 38 -10.73 -22.76 2.95
C ILE A 38 -11.35 -23.17 1.61
N PRO A 39 -12.60 -22.78 1.30
CA PRO A 39 -13.21 -23.13 0.02
C PRO A 39 -12.42 -22.61 -1.18
N ALA A 40 -12.30 -23.42 -2.24
CA ALA A 40 -11.50 -23.12 -3.42
C ALA A 40 -11.83 -21.77 -4.12
N LYS A 41 -13.07 -21.29 -3.98
CA LYS A 41 -13.53 -20.01 -4.56
C LYS A 41 -13.09 -18.76 -3.80
N VAL A 42 -12.47 -18.91 -2.63
CA VAL A 42 -12.03 -17.77 -1.80
C VAL A 42 -10.67 -17.27 -2.31
N ARG A 43 -10.53 -15.95 -2.42
CA ARG A 43 -9.27 -15.28 -2.75
C ARG A 43 -8.55 -14.86 -1.47
N PHE A 44 -7.23 -14.86 -1.50
CA PHE A 44 -6.34 -14.36 -0.46
C PHE A 44 -6.26 -12.84 -0.55
N GLN A 45 -6.74 -12.13 0.47
CA GLN A 45 -6.65 -10.68 0.53
C GLN A 45 -5.33 -10.22 1.14
N VAL A 46 -4.61 -9.35 0.45
CA VAL A 46 -3.47 -8.59 0.98
C VAL A 46 -3.91 -7.16 1.24
N SER A 47 -3.86 -6.74 2.50
CA SER A 47 -4.14 -5.36 2.92
C SER A 47 -2.85 -4.54 2.97
N ILE A 48 -2.82 -3.44 2.24
CA ILE A 48 -1.66 -2.55 2.11
C ILE A 48 -2.09 -1.13 2.50
N PRO A 49 -1.33 -0.40 3.34
CA PRO A 49 -1.65 0.99 3.64
C PRO A 49 -1.45 1.88 2.42
N SER A 50 -2.22 2.97 2.35
CA SER A 50 -1.93 4.03 1.39
C SER A 50 -0.60 4.72 1.70
N ALA A 51 0.00 5.36 0.69
CA ALA A 51 1.17 6.21 0.88
C ALA A 51 0.89 7.36 1.86
N VAL A 52 -0.36 7.86 1.92
CA VAL A 52 -0.74 8.89 2.89
C VAL A 52 -0.73 8.33 4.31
N ALA A 53 -1.26 7.12 4.52
CA ALA A 53 -1.25 6.50 5.84
C ALA A 53 0.19 6.36 6.37
N LEU A 54 1.11 5.91 5.52
CA LEU A 54 2.53 5.78 5.86
C LEU A 54 3.23 7.13 6.07
N THR A 55 3.03 8.11 5.18
CA THR A 55 3.62 9.45 5.39
C THR A 55 3.09 10.10 6.67
N ALA A 56 1.79 9.98 6.93
CA ALA A 56 1.18 10.55 8.13
C ALA A 56 1.62 9.87 9.43
N GLY A 57 1.92 8.58 9.40
CA GLY A 57 2.38 7.82 10.56
C GLY A 57 3.87 7.96 10.89
N PHE A 58 4.73 8.25 9.89
CA PHE A 58 6.19 8.14 10.05
C PHE A 58 6.99 9.41 9.68
N PHE A 59 6.33 10.47 9.19
CA PHE A 59 6.98 11.70 8.77
C PHE A 59 6.33 12.95 9.36
N GLU A 60 7.17 13.94 9.63
CA GLU A 60 6.74 15.26 10.08
C GLU A 60 6.05 16.00 8.94
N MET A 61 5.06 16.86 9.26
CA MET A 61 4.24 17.56 8.26
C MET A 61 5.03 18.23 7.12
N PRO A 62 6.15 18.91 7.36
CA PRO A 62 6.95 19.52 6.28
C PRO A 62 7.58 18.52 5.30
N GLU A 63 7.79 17.28 5.72
CA GLU A 63 8.45 16.24 4.92
C GLU A 63 7.46 15.40 4.09
N ARG A 64 6.18 15.36 4.45
CA ARG A 64 5.19 14.42 3.88
C ARG A 64 5.01 14.58 2.37
N THR A 65 4.99 15.81 1.87
CA THR A 65 4.88 16.08 0.41
C THR A 65 6.06 15.49 -0.36
N THR A 66 7.26 15.52 0.23
CA THR A 66 8.48 14.98 -0.38
C THR A 66 8.55 13.46 -0.25
N ALA A 67 8.09 12.91 0.88
CA ALA A 67 8.11 11.48 1.16
C ALA A 67 7.04 10.68 0.39
N GLU A 68 5.86 11.26 0.15
CA GLU A 68 4.73 10.59 -0.51
C GLU A 68 5.12 9.89 -1.83
N PRO A 69 5.75 10.55 -2.83
CA PRO A 69 6.11 9.89 -4.09
C PRO A 69 7.16 8.78 -3.94
N ILE A 70 8.06 8.88 -2.96
CA ILE A 70 9.06 7.83 -2.68
C ILE A 70 8.35 6.58 -2.16
N ILE A 71 7.39 6.78 -1.26
CA ILE A 71 6.56 5.70 -0.69
C ILE A 71 5.66 5.09 -1.77
N GLU A 72 5.02 5.90 -2.62
CA GLU A 72 4.22 5.40 -3.75
C GLU A 72 5.05 4.49 -4.68
N ALA A 73 6.26 4.92 -5.05
CA ALA A 73 7.14 4.13 -5.89
C ALA A 73 7.55 2.79 -5.22
N ALA A 74 7.75 2.79 -3.90
CA ALA A 74 8.05 1.58 -3.15
C ALA A 74 6.84 0.64 -3.06
N LEU A 75 5.65 1.18 -2.78
CA LEU A 75 4.41 0.40 -2.75
C LEU A 75 4.09 -0.21 -4.12
N ALA A 76 4.32 0.51 -5.22
CA ALA A 76 4.14 -0.04 -6.56
C ALA A 76 5.01 -1.28 -6.80
N ARG A 77 6.30 -1.24 -6.41
CA ARG A 77 7.20 -2.40 -6.49
C ARG A 77 6.75 -3.57 -5.61
N GLU A 78 6.23 -3.27 -4.42
CA GLU A 78 5.67 -4.31 -3.54
C GLU A 78 4.43 -4.97 -4.16
N ILE A 79 3.53 -4.20 -4.78
CA ILE A 79 2.38 -4.73 -5.51
C ILE A 79 2.81 -5.60 -6.70
N ASP A 80 3.80 -5.14 -7.49
CA ASP A 80 4.35 -5.92 -8.60
C ASP A 80 4.91 -7.27 -8.11
N ALA A 81 5.66 -7.26 -7.01
CA ALA A 81 6.22 -8.47 -6.43
C ALA A 81 5.15 -9.42 -5.88
N ILE A 82 4.09 -8.88 -5.26
CA ILE A 82 2.94 -9.68 -4.78
C ILE A 82 2.21 -10.33 -5.96
N ALA A 83 1.88 -9.55 -6.99
CA ALA A 83 1.17 -10.04 -8.17
C ALA A 83 1.98 -11.09 -8.94
N ALA A 84 3.31 -10.92 -9.02
CA ALA A 84 4.19 -11.90 -9.65
C ALA A 84 4.27 -13.24 -8.88
N ALA A 85 4.03 -13.23 -7.57
CA ALA A 85 4.23 -14.39 -6.71
C ALA A 85 2.94 -15.15 -6.36
N ILE A 86 1.78 -14.48 -6.42
CA ILE A 86 0.47 -15.06 -6.06
C ILE A 86 -0.42 -15.11 -7.30
N PRO A 87 -1.06 -16.26 -7.63
CA PRO A 87 -1.96 -16.35 -8.76
C PRO A 87 -3.05 -15.28 -8.71
N HIS A 88 -3.23 -14.55 -9.81
CA HIS A 88 -4.13 -13.40 -9.87
C HIS A 88 -5.57 -13.78 -9.53
N ASP A 89 -6.05 -14.92 -10.03
CA ASP A 89 -7.38 -15.46 -9.75
C ASP A 89 -7.61 -15.80 -8.27
N GLN A 90 -6.55 -15.83 -7.47
CA GLN A 90 -6.55 -16.17 -6.05
C GLN A 90 -6.12 -15.00 -5.16
N LEU A 91 -5.85 -13.82 -5.72
CA LEU A 91 -5.33 -12.65 -4.99
C LEU A 91 -6.38 -11.53 -4.96
N ALA A 92 -6.55 -10.85 -3.83
CA ALA A 92 -7.28 -9.58 -3.76
C ALA A 92 -6.41 -8.54 -3.06
N ILE A 93 -6.40 -7.30 -3.54
CA ILE A 93 -5.66 -6.19 -2.92
C ILE A 93 -6.65 -5.22 -2.26
N GLN A 94 -6.41 -4.90 -0.99
CA GLN A 94 -7.14 -3.85 -0.26
C GLN A 94 -6.17 -2.71 0.07
N TRP A 95 -6.60 -1.47 -0.18
CA TRP A 95 -5.89 -0.27 0.26
C TRP A 95 -6.49 0.30 1.55
N ASP A 96 -5.68 0.42 2.61
CA ASP A 96 -6.11 0.98 3.89
C ASP A 96 -5.92 2.50 3.89
N VAL A 97 -7.05 3.23 3.91
CA VAL A 97 -7.12 4.71 3.82
C VAL A 97 -7.61 5.38 5.12
N CYS A 98 -7.34 4.72 6.26
CA CYS A 98 -7.80 5.12 7.59
C CYS A 98 -7.48 6.60 7.91
N HIS A 99 -6.22 7.01 7.72
CA HIS A 99 -5.77 8.36 8.05
C HIS A 99 -6.48 9.42 7.20
N GLU A 100 -6.80 9.11 5.95
CA GLU A 100 -7.52 9.99 5.06
C GLU A 100 -8.99 10.17 5.48
N VAL A 101 -9.64 9.09 5.91
CA VAL A 101 -11.01 9.17 6.46
C VAL A 101 -11.04 10.02 7.73
N VAL A 102 -10.10 9.78 8.66
CA VAL A 102 -9.98 10.59 9.89
C VAL A 102 -9.67 12.05 9.56
N GLY A 103 -8.84 12.31 8.55
CA GLY A 103 -8.56 13.67 8.09
C GLY A 103 -9.77 14.35 7.45
N ALA A 104 -10.61 13.61 6.72
CA ALA A 104 -11.84 14.13 6.12
C ALA A 104 -12.86 14.56 7.19
N ASP A 105 -12.90 13.84 8.30
CA ASP A 105 -13.72 14.15 9.48
C ASP A 105 -13.11 15.24 10.39
N GLY A 106 -12.01 15.87 9.97
CA GLY A 106 -11.37 16.98 10.68
C GLY A 106 -10.46 16.59 11.85
N GLY A 107 -10.14 15.30 12.00
CA GLY A 107 -9.29 14.80 13.07
C GLY A 107 -7.80 14.99 12.82
N LEU A 108 -7.27 14.30 11.82
CA LEU A 108 -5.83 14.27 11.51
C LEU A 108 -5.49 15.28 10.41
N PRO A 109 -4.59 16.26 10.64
CA PRO A 109 -4.10 17.13 9.58
C PRO A 109 -3.33 16.35 8.52
N LEU A 110 -3.72 16.51 7.26
CA LEU A 110 -3.02 15.97 6.09
C LEU A 110 -2.29 17.10 5.35
N HIS A 111 -1.22 16.76 4.63
CA HIS A 111 -0.37 17.71 3.90
C HIS A 111 -0.97 18.21 2.57
N TYR A 112 -2.28 18.05 2.38
CA TYR A 112 -3.02 18.50 1.22
C TYR A 112 -4.43 18.98 1.60
N GLY A 113 -4.99 19.88 0.80
CA GLY A 113 -6.33 20.45 1.01
C GLY A 113 -7.45 19.70 0.28
N VAL A 114 -8.70 20.07 0.59
CA VAL A 114 -9.94 19.43 0.09
C VAL A 114 -9.85 17.90 0.21
N ILE A 115 -9.87 17.41 1.45
CA ILE A 115 -9.40 16.07 1.82
C ILE A 115 -9.99 14.97 0.93
N VAL A 116 -11.31 14.85 0.85
CA VAL A 116 -11.95 13.79 0.04
C VAL A 116 -11.47 13.80 -1.42
N ALA A 117 -11.46 14.96 -2.08
CA ALA A 117 -11.01 15.06 -3.48
C ALA A 117 -9.50 14.78 -3.62
N GLY A 118 -8.69 15.22 -2.65
CA GLY A 118 -7.26 14.94 -2.59
C GLY A 118 -6.97 13.46 -2.38
N THR A 119 -7.75 12.77 -1.54
CA THR A 119 -7.68 11.34 -1.27
C THR A 119 -8.08 10.53 -2.49
N THR A 120 -9.19 10.86 -3.16
CA THR A 120 -9.63 10.13 -4.37
C THR A 120 -8.55 10.12 -5.44
N LYS A 121 -7.89 11.26 -5.70
CA LYS A 121 -6.79 11.33 -6.68
C LYS A 121 -5.60 10.45 -6.31
N ARG A 122 -5.31 10.32 -5.02
CA ARG A 122 -4.20 9.50 -4.52
C ARG A 122 -4.56 8.03 -4.62
N VAL A 123 -5.70 7.62 -4.10
CA VAL A 123 -6.20 6.25 -4.19
C VAL A 123 -6.28 5.80 -5.65
N ALA A 124 -6.72 6.67 -6.57
CA ALA A 124 -6.72 6.35 -8.00
C ALA A 124 -5.31 5.99 -8.55
N ARG A 125 -4.24 6.64 -8.07
CA ARG A 125 -2.87 6.24 -8.43
C ARG A 125 -2.50 4.87 -7.86
N HIS A 126 -2.89 4.60 -6.61
CA HIS A 126 -2.64 3.31 -5.95
C HIS A 126 -3.36 2.16 -6.66
N LEU A 127 -4.60 2.39 -7.11
CA LEU A 127 -5.33 1.44 -7.96
C LEU A 127 -4.59 1.16 -9.27
N GLY A 128 -3.93 2.18 -9.84
CA GLY A 128 -3.10 2.03 -11.04
C GLY A 128 -1.85 1.18 -10.86
N PHE A 129 -1.46 0.81 -9.62
CA PHE A 129 -0.37 -0.12 -9.36
C PHE A 129 -0.81 -1.58 -9.47
N VAL A 130 -2.12 -1.86 -9.38
CA VAL A 130 -2.65 -3.22 -9.38
C VAL A 130 -2.89 -3.67 -10.84
N PRO A 131 -2.33 -4.83 -11.26
CA PRO A 131 -2.64 -5.42 -12.56
C PRO A 131 -4.15 -5.57 -12.80
N ALA A 132 -4.60 -5.35 -14.03
CA ALA A 132 -6.03 -5.30 -14.37
C ALA A 132 -6.74 -6.66 -14.21
N GLU A 133 -5.99 -7.74 -14.14
CA GLU A 133 -6.48 -9.12 -14.03
C GLU A 133 -6.69 -9.58 -12.57
N ILE A 134 -6.41 -8.73 -11.59
CA ILE A 134 -6.64 -8.97 -10.15
C ILE A 134 -7.93 -8.27 -9.71
#